data_AF-A0A9N9N7N1-F1
#
_entry.id   AF-A0A9N9N7N1-F1
#
_cell.length_a   1.000
_cell.length_b   1.000
_cell.length_c   1.000
_cell.angle_alpha   90.00
_cell.angle_beta   90.00
_cell.angle_gamma   90.00
#
_symmetry.space_group_name_H-M   'P 1'
#
loop_
_entity.id
_entity.type
_entity.pdbx_description
1 polymer ?
#
loop_
_entity_poly.entity_id
_entity_poly.type
_entity_poly.pdbx_seq_one_letter_code
_entity_poly.pdbx_strand_id
1 'polypeptide(L)'
;MPNLGYEIEDFQHYTWQITGWRNLDARVISPEFIAGGCRWRILLYPFGDDNIDYVSIYLNPVNHGAPNDWHICAQFALTFWNPEDPTIYHSY
;
A
#
# COMPACT_ATOMS: atom_id res chain seq x y z
N MET A 1 -0.28 11.13 -10.92
CA MET A 1 -0.37 11.91 -9.67
C MET A 1 -0.28 13.39 -10.01
N PRO A 2 -1.02 14.28 -9.32
CA PRO A 2 -0.96 15.71 -9.58
C PRO A 2 0.44 16.25 -9.25
N ASN A 3 0.94 17.18 -10.07
CA ASN A 3 2.18 17.90 -9.79
C ASN A 3 1.90 18.95 -8.69
N LEU A 4 2.55 18.79 -7.54
CA LEU A 4 2.39 19.67 -6.38
C LEU A 4 3.50 20.72 -6.26
N GLY A 5 4.46 20.75 -7.18
CA GLY A 5 5.59 21.69 -7.15
C GLY A 5 6.68 21.36 -6.10
N TYR A 6 6.57 20.22 -5.42
CA TYR A 6 7.60 19.72 -4.52
C TYR A 6 8.70 18.97 -5.27
N GLU A 7 9.92 19.00 -4.74
CA GLU A 7 11.02 18.16 -5.23
C GLU A 7 10.68 16.68 -4.99
N ILE A 8 10.94 15.84 -5.99
CA ILE A 8 10.70 14.40 -5.92
C ILE A 8 12.07 13.74 -5.77
N GLU A 9 12.37 13.23 -4.58
CA GLU A 9 13.61 12.50 -4.32
C GLU A 9 13.65 11.14 -5.03
N ASP A 10 12.51 10.47 -5.13
CA ASP A 10 12.39 9.14 -5.74
C ASP A 10 10.95 8.86 -6.21
N PHE A 11 10.82 8.00 -7.23
CA PHE A 11 9.53 7.51 -7.73
C PHE A 11 9.63 6.01 -8.00
N GLN A 12 8.94 5.20 -7.20
CA GLN A 12 8.93 3.75 -7.32
C GLN A 12 7.52 3.18 -7.29
N HIS A 13 7.39 1.96 -7.80
CA HIS A 13 6.18 1.16 -7.66
C HIS A 13 6.52 -0.19 -7.04
N TYR A 14 5.60 -0.74 -6.28
CA TYR A 14 5.69 -2.07 -5.71
C TYR A 14 4.37 -2.82 -5.96
N THR A 15 4.49 -4.07 -6.37
CA THR A 15 3.36 -4.96 -6.64
C THR A 15 3.39 -6.12 -5.68
N TRP A 16 2.31 -6.29 -4.92
CA TRP A 16 2.10 -7.46 -4.08
C TRP A 16 1.12 -8.41 -4.76
N GLN A 17 1.59 -9.61 -5.09
CA GLN A 17 0.74 -10.68 -5.61
C GLN A 17 0.01 -11.38 -4.45
N ILE A 18 -1.33 -11.33 -4.49
CA ILE A 18 -2.19 -11.96 -3.50
C ILE A 18 -2.73 -13.26 -4.09
N THR A 19 -2.44 -14.38 -3.44
CA THR A 19 -2.92 -15.70 -3.85
C THR A 19 -3.91 -16.27 -2.85
N GLY A 20 -4.89 -17.03 -3.31
CA GLY A 20 -5.84 -17.71 -2.42
C GLY A 20 -6.77 -16.76 -1.66
N TRP A 21 -7.25 -15.68 -2.32
CA TRP A 21 -8.08 -14.61 -1.73
C TRP A 21 -9.15 -15.09 -0.75
N ARG A 22 -9.90 -16.15 -1.11
CA ARG A 22 -10.99 -16.71 -0.31
C ARG A 22 -10.56 -17.29 1.05
N ASN A 23 -9.27 -17.55 1.22
CA ASN A 23 -8.68 -18.15 2.42
C ASN A 23 -7.80 -17.16 3.20
N LEU A 24 -7.82 -15.86 2.85
CA LEU A 24 -7.06 -14.87 3.58
C LEU A 24 -7.65 -14.63 4.97
N ASP A 25 -6.78 -14.34 5.94
CA ASP A 25 -7.18 -13.85 7.25
C ASP A 25 -7.82 -12.46 7.15
N ALA A 26 -8.49 -12.04 8.24
CA ALA A 26 -9.10 -10.71 8.32
C ALA A 26 -8.11 -9.55 8.12
N ARG A 27 -6.83 -9.80 8.38
CA ARG A 27 -5.73 -8.87 8.12
C ARG A 27 -4.52 -9.64 7.62
N VAL A 28 -3.96 -9.19 6.50
CA VAL A 28 -2.72 -9.72 5.93
C VAL A 28 -1.74 -8.59 5.63
N ILE A 29 -0.44 -8.88 5.70
CA ILE A 29 0.64 -7.91 5.59
C ILE A 29 1.54 -8.32 4.44
N SER A 30 1.87 -7.38 3.55
CA SER A 30 2.81 -7.64 2.47
C SER A 30 4.24 -7.90 2.99
N PRO A 31 5.12 -8.51 2.19
CA PRO A 31 6.55 -8.35 2.38
C PRO A 31 6.93 -6.86 2.44
N GLU A 32 7.99 -6.57 3.19
CA GLU A 32 8.54 -5.21 3.23
C GLU A 32 9.22 -4.87 1.90
N PHE A 33 9.12 -3.62 1.48
CA PHE A 33 9.79 -3.09 0.30
C PHE A 33 10.40 -1.71 0.58
N ILE A 34 11.32 -1.29 -0.28
CA ILE A 34 12.02 -0.01 -0.14
C ILE A 34 11.54 0.93 -1.25
N ALA A 35 11.20 2.16 -0.88
CA ALA A 35 10.88 3.25 -1.81
C ALA A 35 11.23 4.59 -1.14
N GLY A 36 11.91 5.50 -1.85
CA GLY A 36 12.37 6.77 -1.28
C GLY A 36 13.32 6.60 -0.09
N GLY A 37 14.19 5.59 -0.14
CA GLY A 37 15.09 5.23 0.98
C GLY A 37 14.38 4.71 2.24
N CYS A 38 13.05 4.66 2.24
CA CYS A 38 12.22 4.27 3.37
C CYS A 38 11.68 2.86 3.18
N ARG A 39 11.49 2.16 4.29
CA ARG A 39 10.92 0.80 4.31
C ARG A 39 9.43 0.87 4.56
N TRP A 40 8.68 0.17 3.71
CA TRP A 40 7.22 0.19 3.69
C TRP A 40 6.67 -1.23 3.71
N ARG A 41 5.40 -1.35 4.09
CA ARG A 41 4.58 -2.54 3.89
C ARG A 41 3.13 -2.13 3.63
N ILE A 42 2.40 -2.97 2.92
CA ILE A 42 0.96 -2.80 2.73
C ILE A 42 0.23 -3.60 3.81
N LEU A 43 -0.77 -2.97 4.44
CA LEU A 43 -1.76 -3.66 5.26
C LEU A 43 -3.01 -3.84 4.41
N LEU A 44 -3.49 -5.08 4.31
CA LEU A 44 -4.70 -5.42 3.58
C LEU A 44 -5.70 -6.07 4.54
N TYR A 45 -6.92 -5.55 4.50
CA TYR A 45 -8.09 -6.07 5.19
C TYR A 45 -9.10 -6.51 4.12
N PRO A 46 -9.11 -7.81 3.74
CA PRO A 46 -9.93 -8.31 2.64
C PRO A 46 -11.44 -8.18 2.89
N PHE A 47 -11.83 -8.06 4.16
CA PHE A 47 -13.22 -7.97 4.62
C PHE A 47 -13.49 -6.65 5.35
N GLY A 48 -12.69 -5.62 5.07
CA GLY A 48 -12.81 -4.28 5.65
C GLY A 48 -12.17 -4.13 7.02
N ASP A 49 -11.78 -2.89 7.34
CA ASP A 49 -11.35 -2.48 8.69
C ASP A 49 -12.52 -1.78 9.41
N ASP A 50 -12.88 -0.56 8.97
CA ASP A 50 -14.01 0.21 9.51
C ASP A 50 -15.38 -0.15 8.90
N ASN A 51 -15.38 -0.57 7.63
CA ASN A 51 -16.59 -0.96 6.90
C ASN A 51 -16.39 -2.31 6.23
N ILE A 52 -17.10 -3.31 6.73
CA ILE A 52 -16.93 -4.71 6.35
C ILE A 52 -17.37 -5.07 4.92
N ASP A 53 -18.06 -4.15 4.23
CA ASP A 53 -18.50 -4.34 2.84
C ASP A 53 -17.40 -3.99 1.82
N TYR A 54 -16.28 -3.43 2.27
CA TYR A 54 -15.20 -2.95 1.41
C TYR A 54 -13.88 -3.65 1.71
N VAL A 55 -12.96 -3.61 0.74
CA VAL A 55 -11.56 -3.93 0.98
C VAL A 55 -10.86 -2.67 1.48
N SER A 56 -10.13 -2.76 2.60
CA SER A 56 -9.32 -1.65 3.10
C SER A 56 -7.83 -1.94 2.85
N ILE A 57 -7.13 -0.98 2.25
CA ILE A 57 -5.71 -1.07 1.90
C ILE A 57 -5.00 0.15 2.46
N TYR A 58 -3.92 -0.06 3.20
CA TYR A 58 -3.12 1.00 3.80
C TYR A 58 -1.65 0.85 3.43
N LEU A 59 -0.98 1.96 3.14
CA LEU A 59 0.47 2.02 3.09
C LEU A 59 0.98 2.35 4.51
N ASN A 60 1.82 1.47 5.06
CA ASN A 60 2.34 1.61 6.42
C ASN A 60 3.89 1.70 6.39
N PRO A 61 4.50 2.80 6.87
CA PRO A 61 5.95 2.87 7.02
C PRO A 61 6.41 1.92 8.12
N VAL A 62 7.57 1.29 7.93
CA VAL A 62 8.17 0.37 8.91
C VAL A 62 9.12 1.15 9.79
N ASN A 63 8.80 1.23 11.08
CA ASN A 63 9.58 1.96 12.07
C ASN A 63 10.50 1.00 12.85
N HIS A 64 11.77 0.91 12.47
CA HIS A 64 12.80 0.18 13.23
C HIS A 64 13.56 1.08 14.21
N GLY A 65 12.84 1.80 15.08
CA GLY A 65 13.46 2.64 16.12
C GLY A 65 13.70 4.10 15.71
N ALA A 66 12.97 4.60 14.72
CA ALA A 66 12.84 6.03 14.46
C ALA A 66 12.26 6.75 15.69
N PRO A 67 12.65 8.02 15.92
CA PRO A 67 12.12 8.86 16.99
C PRO A 67 10.58 8.95 16.99
N ASN A 68 10.00 9.29 18.14
CA ASN A 68 8.54 9.39 18.30
C ASN A 68 7.89 10.48 17.41
N ASP A 69 8.67 11.42 16.88
CA ASP A 69 8.27 12.56 16.04
C ASP A 69 8.71 12.43 14.57
N TRP A 70 9.17 11.26 14.16
CA TRP A 70 9.53 10.99 12.77
C TRP A 70 8.30 11.00 11.87
N HIS A 71 8.48 11.62 10.69
CA HIS A 71 7.50 11.69 9.63
C HIS A 71 8.20 11.49 8.29
N ILE A 72 7.44 11.00 7.30
CA ILE A 72 7.87 10.89 5.91
C ILE A 72 6.77 11.49 5.04
N CYS A 73 7.15 12.39 4.14
CA CYS A 73 6.24 12.89 3.12
C CYS A 73 6.25 11.90 1.94
N ALA A 74 5.09 11.35 1.61
CA ALA A 74 4.92 10.48 0.46
C ALA A 74 3.66 10.88 -0.30
N GLN A 75 3.77 10.97 -1.62
CA GLN A 75 2.63 10.98 -2.52
C GLN A 75 2.51 9.58 -3.13
N PHE A 76 1.36 8.94 -2.95
CA PHE A 76 1.16 7.58 -3.41
C PHE A 76 -0.22 7.41 -4.02
N ALA A 77 -0.39 6.30 -4.75
CA ALA A 77 -1.65 5.83 -5.25
C ALA A 77 -1.70 4.32 -4.95
N LEU A 78 -2.87 3.84 -4.54
CA LEU A 78 -3.09 2.42 -4.36
C LEU A 78 -3.91 1.91 -5.54
N THR A 79 -3.51 0.78 -6.10
CA THR A 79 -4.25 0.14 -7.19
C THR A 79 -4.42 -1.34 -6.89
N PHE A 80 -5.66 -1.80 -7.01
CA PHE A 80 -6.04 -3.20 -6.89
C PHE A 80 -6.66 -3.63 -8.22
N TRP A 81 -6.13 -4.69 -8.83
CA TRP A 81 -6.56 -5.12 -10.17
C TRP A 81 -6.66 -6.63 -10.28
N ASN A 82 -7.45 -7.09 -11.24
CA ASN A 82 -7.49 -8.49 -11.63
C ASN A 82 -6.28 -8.82 -12.52
N PRO A 83 -5.36 -9.72 -12.14
CA PRO A 83 -4.22 -10.07 -12.98
C PRO A 83 -4.59 -10.76 -14.30
N GLU A 84 -5.77 -11.39 -14.38
CA GLU A 84 -6.28 -12.02 -15.62
C GLU A 84 -6.94 -11.02 -16.57
N ASP A 85 -7.38 -9.87 -16.04
CA ASP A 85 -7.92 -8.76 -16.80
C ASP A 85 -7.50 -7.42 -16.19
N PRO A 86 -6.33 -6.89 -16.57
CA PRO A 86 -5.78 -5.65 -16.00
C PRO A 86 -6.61 -4.39 -16.29
N THR A 87 -7.62 -4.49 -17.16
CA THR A 87 -8.55 -3.37 -17.40
C THR A 87 -9.54 -3.21 -16.23
N ILE A 88 -9.74 -4.27 -15.44
CA ILE A 88 -10.54 -4.26 -14.22
C ILE A 88 -9.63 -3.87 -13.05
N TYR A 89 -9.64 -2.59 -12.70
CA TYR A 89 -8.92 -2.06 -11.55
C TYR A 89 -9.73 -1.04 -10.77
N HIS A 90 -9.41 -0.93 -9.48
CA HIS A 90 -9.84 0.16 -8.60
C HIS A 90 -8.60 0.93 -8.14
N SER A 91 -8.62 2.26 -8.29
CA SER A 91 -7.56 3.16 -7.85
C SER A 91 -8.11 4.29 -6.99
N TYR A 92 -7.42 4.62 -5.90
CA TYR A 92 -7.73 5.74 -5.01
C TYR A 92 -6.50 6.63 -4.83
#